data_AF-A0A1M5DDW2-F1
#
_entry.id   AF-A0A1M5DDW2-F1
#
_cell.length_a   1.000
_cell.length_b   1.000
_cell.length_c   1.000
_cell.angle_alpha   90.00
_cell.angle_beta   90.00
_cell.angle_gamma   90.00
#
_symmetry.space_group_name_H-M   'P 1'
#
loop_
_entity.id
_entity.type
_entity.pdbx_description
1 polymer ?
#
loop_
_entity_poly.entity_id
_entity_poly.type
_entity_poly.pdbx_seq_one_letter_code
_entity_poly.pdbx_strand_id
1 'polypeptide(L)'
;ELAERLDISQSHLSDIERCRKVPSQEIVARYAEEFDLPVSSIWFFDEKLTEGTTPGAIEKARGVVADKILDFLRMIERKRASS
;
A
#
# COMPACT_ATOMS: atom_id res chain seq x y z
N GLU A 1 9.07 4.85 16.14
CA GLU A 1 8.50 3.54 15.73
C GLU A 1 8.41 3.37 14.20
N LEU A 2 7.40 3.87 13.48
CA LEU A 2 7.31 3.58 12.02
C LEU A 2 8.47 4.18 11.21
N ALA A 3 8.86 5.42 11.48
CA ALA A 3 9.97 6.05 10.76
C ALA A 3 11.29 5.29 10.94
N GLU A 4 11.51 4.66 12.11
CA GLU A 4 12.71 3.85 12.36
C GLU A 4 12.65 2.51 11.61
N ARG A 5 11.48 1.87 11.54
CA ARG A 5 11.27 0.64 10.75
C ARG A 5 11.51 0.89 9.25
N LEU A 6 11.03 2.04 8.78
CA LEU A 6 11.27 2.51 7.41
C LEU A 6 12.66 3.16 7.23
N ASP A 7 13.46 3.30 8.30
CA ASP A 7 14.80 3.94 8.35
C ASP A 7 14.84 5.28 7.63
N ILE A 8 13.88 6.13 8.00
CA ILE A 8 13.77 7.52 7.60
C ILE A 8 13.61 8.39 8.84
N SER A 9 13.87 9.69 8.70
CA SER A 9 13.60 10.62 9.78
C SER A 9 12.10 10.76 10.04
N GLN A 10 11.72 11.06 11.27
CA GLN A 10 10.34 11.42 11.64
C GLN A 10 9.80 12.59 10.80
N SER A 11 10.64 13.57 10.50
CA SER A 11 10.27 14.69 9.63
C SER A 11 9.99 14.25 8.19
N HIS A 12 10.74 13.28 7.66
CA HIS A 12 10.52 12.76 6.32
C HIS A 12 9.22 11.95 6.25
N LEU A 13 8.96 11.07 7.21
CA LEU A 13 7.69 10.35 7.31
C LEU A 13 6.50 11.33 7.40
N SER A 14 6.63 12.33 8.27
CA SER A 14 5.65 13.40 8.49
C SER A 14 5.35 14.24 7.23
N ASP A 15 6.33 14.42 6.35
CA ASP A 15 6.15 15.07 5.03
C ASP A 15 5.38 14.18 4.05
N ILE A 16 5.67 12.87 4.04
CA ILE A 16 5.00 11.89 3.19
C ILE A 16 3.53 11.75 3.62
N GLU A 17 3.26 11.59 4.91
CA GLU A 17 1.90 11.44 5.46
C GLU A 17 1.01 12.66 5.22
N ARG A 18 1.61 13.84 5.09
CA ARG A 18 0.91 15.09 4.77
C ARG A 18 0.92 15.42 3.28
N CYS A 19 1.29 14.45 2.44
CA CYS A 19 1.35 14.57 0.98
C CYS A 19 2.22 15.75 0.51
N ARG A 20 3.20 16.19 1.30
CA ARG A 20 4.15 17.25 0.92
C ARG A 20 5.30 16.73 0.07
N LYS A 21 5.59 15.43 0.18
CA LYS A 21 6.61 14.74 -0.61
C LYS A 21 6.07 13.42 -1.14
N VAL A 22 6.42 13.11 -2.38
CA VAL A 22 6.19 11.79 -2.97
C VAL A 22 7.25 10.84 -2.40
N PRO A 23 6.87 9.68 -1.84
CA PRO A 23 7.83 8.70 -1.34
C PRO A 23 8.67 8.13 -2.48
N SER A 24 9.93 7.81 -2.22
CA SER A 24 10.77 7.08 -3.18
C SER A 24 10.29 5.63 -3.32
N GLN A 25 10.69 4.96 -4.42
CA GLN A 25 10.39 3.55 -4.63
C GLN A 25 10.89 2.66 -3.47
N GLU A 26 12.02 3.01 -2.89
CA GLU A 26 12.59 2.29 -1.75
C GLU A 26 11.71 2.42 -0.50
N ILE A 27 11.19 3.62 -0.21
CA ILE A 27 10.25 3.81 0.91
C ILE A 27 8.96 3.02 0.66
N VAL A 28 8.45 3.01 -0.57
CA VAL A 28 7.27 2.20 -0.94
C VAL A 28 7.54 0.71 -0.75
N ALA A 29 8.72 0.22 -1.12
CA ALA A 29 9.10 -1.18 -0.94
C ALA A 29 9.19 -1.56 0.53
N ARG A 30 9.83 -0.72 1.36
CA ARG A 30 9.91 -0.93 2.81
C ARG A 30 8.55 -0.87 3.47
N TYR A 31 7.68 0.04 3.03
CA TYR A 31 6.30 0.07 3.48
C TYR A 31 5.58 -1.24 3.15
N ALA A 32 5.74 -1.75 1.93
CA ALA A 32 5.14 -3.00 1.52
C ALA A 32 5.64 -4.18 2.37
N GLU A 33 6.94 -4.25 2.66
CA GLU A 33 7.54 -5.28 3.54
C GLU A 33 7.01 -5.19 4.98
N GLU A 34 7.03 -4.00 5.58
CA GLU A 34 6.60 -3.77 6.97
C GLU A 34 5.12 -4.08 7.23
N PHE A 35 4.30 -4.08 6.17
CA PHE A 35 2.86 -4.34 6.24
C PHE A 35 2.44 -5.63 5.51
N ASP A 36 3.39 -6.46 5.07
CA ASP A 36 3.14 -7.72 4.33
C ASP A 36 2.23 -7.52 3.09
N LEU A 37 2.48 -6.44 2.34
CA LEU A 37 1.77 -6.07 1.12
C LEU A 37 2.62 -6.35 -0.13
N PRO A 38 2.02 -6.78 -1.25
CA PRO A 38 2.74 -6.82 -2.52
C PRO A 38 2.98 -5.41 -3.07
N VAL A 39 4.24 -5.05 -3.32
CA VAL A 39 4.65 -3.75 -3.90
C VAL A 39 3.89 -3.45 -5.22
N SER A 40 3.68 -4.48 -6.05
CA SER A 40 2.94 -4.36 -7.30
C SER A 40 1.49 -3.89 -7.12
N SER A 41 0.87 -4.20 -5.97
CA SER A 41 -0.47 -3.72 -5.66
C SER A 41 -0.47 -2.21 -5.46
N ILE A 42 0.53 -1.66 -4.77
CA ILE A 42 0.65 -0.21 -4.53
C ILE A 42 0.75 0.55 -5.85
N TRP A 43 1.62 0.10 -6.77
CA TRP A 43 1.78 0.73 -8.08
C TRP A 43 0.53 0.62 -8.95
N PHE A 44 -0.11 -0.55 -8.98
CA PHE A 44 -1.38 -0.73 -9.67
C PHE A 44 -2.44 0.27 -9.18
N PHE A 45 -2.44 0.60 -7.89
CA PHE A 45 -3.37 1.61 -7.36
C PHE A 45 -2.97 3.04 -7.73
N ASP A 46 -1.69 3.38 -7.72
CA ASP A 46 -1.20 4.69 -8.16
C ASP A 46 -1.60 4.98 -9.61
N GLU A 47 -1.45 3.99 -10.50
CA GLU A 47 -1.91 4.06 -11.89
C GLU A 47 -3.42 4.33 -11.98
N LYS A 48 -4.23 3.57 -11.22
CA LYS A 48 -5.69 3.71 -11.22
C LYS A 48 -6.17 5.03 -10.63
N LEU A 49 -5.44 5.60 -9.67
CA LEU A 49 -5.76 6.90 -9.07
C LEU A 49 -5.37 8.07 -10.00
N THR A 50 -4.30 7.90 -10.78
CA THR A 50 -3.77 8.93 -11.69
C THR A 50 -4.56 9.05 -13.00
N GLU A 51 -5.25 7.98 -13.42
CA GLU A 51 -6.14 7.96 -14.61
C GLU A 51 -7.37 8.92 -14.52
N GLY A 52 -7.52 9.68 -13.43
CA GLY A 52 -8.53 10.73 -13.28
C GLY A 52 -9.70 10.28 -12.42
N THR A 53 -9.57 10.45 -11.10
CA THR A 53 -10.52 9.88 -10.15
C THR A 53 -11.42 10.94 -9.54
N THR A 54 -12.71 10.90 -9.83
CA THR A 54 -13.72 11.59 -9.02
C THR A 54 -13.85 10.90 -7.65
N PRO A 55 -14.30 11.57 -6.57
CA PRO A 55 -14.41 10.97 -5.24
C PRO A 55 -15.15 9.62 -5.22
N GLY A 56 -16.21 9.46 -6.02
CA GLY A 56 -16.94 8.20 -6.15
C GLY A 56 -16.17 7.08 -6.86
N ALA A 57 -15.16 7.40 -7.67
CA ALA A 57 -14.27 6.41 -8.27
C ALA A 57 -13.18 5.95 -7.29
N ILE A 58 -12.74 6.80 -6.34
CA ILE A 58 -11.84 6.40 -5.24
C ILE A 58 -12.58 5.42 -4.31
N GLU A 59 -13.85 5.68 -4.00
CA GLU A 59 -14.70 4.82 -3.16
C GLU A 59 -14.89 3.43 -3.79
N LYS A 60 -15.17 3.38 -5.10
CA LYS A 60 -15.26 2.11 -5.85
C LYS A 60 -13.91 1.39 -5.92
N ALA A 61 -12.83 2.13 -6.14
CA ALA A 61 -11.49 1.55 -6.14
C ALA A 61 -11.16 0.91 -4.78
N ARG A 62 -11.46 1.58 -3.66
CA ARG A 62 -11.31 1.04 -2.30
C ARG A 62 -12.04 -0.28 -2.09
N GLY A 63 -13.29 -0.40 -2.56
CA GLY A 63 -14.05 -1.65 -2.47
C GLY A 63 -13.37 -2.80 -3.21
N VAL A 64 -12.95 -2.56 -4.45
CA VAL A 64 -12.21 -3.56 -5.26
C VAL A 64 -10.86 -3.93 -4.63
N VAL A 65 -10.16 -2.97 -4.02
CA VAL A 65 -8.90 -3.20 -3.29
C VAL A 65 -9.13 -4.13 -2.11
N ALA A 66 -10.14 -3.83 -1.29
CA ALA A 66 -10.47 -4.61 -0.10
C ALA A 66 -10.78 -6.06 -0.47
N ASP A 67 -11.58 -6.29 -1.51
CA ASP A 67 -11.92 -7.63 -1.99
C ASP A 67 -10.67 -8.41 -2.43
N LYS A 68 -9.75 -7.78 -3.17
CA LYS A 68 -8.49 -8.43 -3.58
C LYS A 68 -7.55 -8.75 -2.43
N ILE A 69 -7.46 -7.86 -1.43
CA ILE A 69 -6.67 -8.12 -0.21
C ILE A 69 -7.27 -9.30 0.55
N LEU A 70 -8.60 -9.35 0.70
CA LEU A 70 -9.30 -10.47 1.34
C LEU A 70 -9.06 -11.79 0.62
N ASP A 71 -9.10 -11.80 -0.71
CA ASP A 71 -8.81 -13.00 -1.50
C ASP A 71 -7.35 -13.46 -1.41
N PHE A 72 -6.40 -12.52 -1.34
CA PHE A 72 -5.00 -12.81 -1.08
C PHE A 72 -4.78 -13.43 0.31
N LEU A 73 -5.39 -12.85 1.35
CA LEU A 73 -5.34 -13.38 2.72
C LEU A 73 -5.92 -14.80 2.79
N ARG A 74 -7.05 -15.06 2.12
CA ARG A 74 -7.63 -16.41 1.99
C ARG A 74 -6.70 -17.40 1.27
N MET A 75 -5.92 -16.92 0.30
CA MET A 75 -4.94 -17.75 -0.41
C MET A 75 -3.75 -18.11 0.49
N ILE A 76 -3.25 -17.18 1.30
CA ILE A 76 -2.22 -17.44 2.33
C ILE A 76 -2.73 -18.46 3.35
N GLU A 77 -3.96 -18.28 3.85
CA GLU A 77 -4.58 -19.20 4.80
C GLU A 77 -4.67 -20.62 4.24
N ARG A 78 -5.14 -20.79 3.00
CA ARG A 78 -5.19 -22.10 2.32
C ARG A 78 -3.80 -22.74 2.19
N LYS A 79 -2.78 -21.96 1.84
CA LYS A 79 -1.41 -22.46 1.71
C LYS A 79 -0.85 -22.93 3.06
N ARG A 80 -1.11 -22.18 4.14
CA ARG A 80 -0.71 -22.54 5.51
C ARG A 80 -1.44 -23.78 6.05
N ALA A 81 -2.71 -23.96 5.71
CA ALA A 81 -3.47 -25.15 6.10
C ALA A 81 -3.07 -26.44 5.35
N SER A 82 -2.35 -26.30 4.23
CA SER A 82 -1.87 -27.41 3.39
C SER A 82 -0.40 -27.81 3.64
N SER A 83 0.27 -27.20 4.62
CA SER A 83 1.65 -27.51 5.05
C SER A 83 1.65 -27.97 6.51
#